data_AF-A0A9E3PN52-F1
#
_entry.id   AF-A0A9E3PN52-F1
#
_cell.length_a   1.000
_cell.length_b   1.000
_cell.length_c   1.000
_cell.angle_alpha   90.00
_cell.angle_beta   90.00
_cell.angle_gamma   90.00
#
_symmetry.space_group_name_H-M   'P 1'
#
loop_
_entity.id
_entity.type
_entity.pdbx_description
1 polymer ?
#
loop_
_entity_poly.entity_id
_entity_poly.type
_entity_poly.pdbx_seq_one_letter_code
_entity_poly.pdbx_strand_id
1 'polypeptide(L)'
;MRLASCIAAALLAAAPPALATGTISCRSTTSPTDGPALSLVVGAGGIVQARLAEGGRSLATGDGAGAPMIAQSWLDRDQLKLDILDGNADERIARLDTRRAGTGYAGILILRGRQWRVRCQESG
;
A
#
# COMPACT_ATOMS: atom_id res chain seq x y z
N MET A 1 -7.51 -24.65 -59.18
CA MET A 1 -7.27 -23.19 -59.07
C MET A 1 -7.19 -22.89 -57.58
N ARG A 2 -6.00 -22.79 -56.96
CA ARG A 2 -5.26 -21.53 -56.67
C ARG A 2 -6.23 -20.45 -56.16
N LEU A 3 -6.33 -20.14 -54.87
CA LEU A 3 -5.48 -19.31 -53.98
C LEU A 3 -6.39 -18.99 -52.76
N ALA A 4 -6.00 -18.63 -51.55
CA ALA A 4 -4.78 -18.23 -50.87
C ALA A 4 -5.09 -18.37 -49.36
N SER A 5 -4.22 -19.02 -48.60
CA SER A 5 -3.22 -18.37 -47.73
C SER A 5 -3.83 -17.75 -46.45
N CYS A 6 -3.63 -18.50 -45.36
CA CYS A 6 -3.93 -18.16 -43.97
C CYS A 6 -3.12 -16.94 -43.53
N ILE A 7 -3.78 -15.82 -43.22
CA ILE A 7 -3.17 -14.74 -42.45
C ILE A 7 -3.55 -14.97 -40.98
N ALA A 8 -2.72 -15.75 -40.29
CA ALA A 8 -2.74 -15.82 -38.83
C ALA A 8 -2.03 -14.57 -38.29
N ALA A 9 -2.80 -13.51 -38.04
CA ALA A 9 -2.31 -12.33 -37.34
C ALA A 9 -2.03 -12.70 -35.88
N ALA A 10 -0.76 -12.95 -35.56
CA ALA A 10 -0.29 -13.07 -34.19
C ALA A 10 -0.44 -11.71 -33.49
N LEU A 11 -1.56 -11.51 -32.78
CA LEU A 11 -1.67 -10.44 -31.79
C LEU A 11 -0.70 -10.75 -30.65
N LEU A 12 0.49 -10.15 -30.71
CA LEU A 12 1.34 -10.00 -29.54
C LEU A 12 0.60 -9.10 -28.54
N ALA A 13 -0.11 -9.72 -27.61
CA ALA A 13 -0.61 -9.06 -26.41
C ALA A 13 0.60 -8.64 -25.56
N ALA A 14 1.12 -7.45 -25.81
CA ALA A 14 1.98 -6.77 -24.86
C ALA A 14 1.11 -6.39 -23.65
N ALA A 15 0.97 -7.29 -22.68
CA ALA A 15 0.42 -6.94 -21.38
C ALA A 15 1.37 -5.87 -20.79
N PRO A 16 0.91 -4.63 -20.53
CA PRO A 16 1.74 -3.65 -19.86
C PRO A 16 2.14 -4.21 -18.48
N PRO A 17 3.34 -3.87 -17.97
CA PRO A 17 3.77 -4.34 -16.67
C PRO A 17 2.80 -3.81 -15.61
N ALA A 18 2.11 -4.72 -14.90
CA ALA A 18 1.38 -4.37 -13.70
C ALA A 18 2.40 -3.96 -12.63
N LEU A 19 2.67 -2.66 -12.53
CA LEU A 19 3.68 -2.10 -11.61
C LEU A 19 3.25 -2.17 -10.13
N ALA A 20 2.02 -2.58 -9.85
CA ALA A 20 1.58 -3.03 -8.54
C ALA A 20 1.66 -4.56 -8.49
N THR A 21 2.60 -5.08 -7.70
CA THR A 21 2.76 -6.51 -7.45
C THR A 21 1.78 -7.03 -6.40
N GLY A 22 1.18 -6.12 -5.61
CA GLY A 22 0.15 -6.46 -4.65
C GLY A 22 -0.31 -5.27 -3.82
N THR A 23 -1.32 -5.50 -2.98
CA THR A 23 -1.75 -4.52 -1.98
C THR A 23 -1.69 -5.12 -0.59
N ILE A 24 -1.42 -4.30 0.42
CA ILE A 24 -1.48 -4.71 1.82
C ILE A 24 -2.51 -3.83 2.53
N SER A 25 -3.47 -4.44 3.21
CA SER A 25 -4.49 -3.75 3.99
C SER A 25 -4.25 -3.96 5.48
N CYS A 26 -4.02 -2.86 6.19
CA CYS A 26 -3.90 -2.79 7.64
C CYS A 26 -5.17 -2.20 8.25
N ARG A 27 -5.77 -2.89 9.22
CA ARG A 27 -6.98 -2.43 9.92
C ARG A 27 -6.80 -2.47 11.43
N SER A 28 -7.39 -1.49 12.10
CA SER A 28 -7.49 -1.46 13.56
C SER A 28 -8.21 -2.70 14.09
N THR A 29 -7.62 -3.36 15.08
CA THR A 29 -8.25 -4.50 15.78
C THR A 29 -9.06 -4.05 16.99
N THR A 30 -8.81 -2.85 17.51
CA THR A 30 -9.52 -2.30 18.67
C THR A 30 -10.77 -1.52 18.28
N SER A 31 -10.82 -0.99 17.05
CA SER A 31 -12.01 -0.37 16.46
C SER A 31 -12.05 -0.71 14.97
N PRO A 32 -12.58 -1.90 14.60
CA PRO A 32 -12.54 -2.38 13.22
C PRO A 32 -13.36 -1.55 12.22
N THR A 33 -14.43 -0.90 12.70
CA THR A 33 -15.35 -0.11 11.88
C THR A 33 -14.92 1.35 11.78
N ASP A 34 -14.59 1.96 12.92
CA ASP A 34 -14.38 3.42 13.01
C ASP A 34 -12.91 3.81 13.19
N GLY A 35 -12.04 2.83 13.46
CA GLY A 35 -10.60 3.04 13.60
C GLY A 35 -9.91 3.26 12.26
N PRO A 36 -8.61 3.62 12.29
CA PRO A 36 -7.88 3.88 11.07
C PRO A 36 -7.69 2.61 10.25
N ALA A 37 -7.73 2.81 8.93
CA ALA A 37 -7.33 1.84 7.94
C ALA A 37 -6.17 2.40 7.11
N LEU A 38 -5.17 1.57 6.85
CA LEU A 38 -4.02 1.91 6.03
C LEU A 38 -3.93 0.89 4.89
N SER A 39 -3.98 1.36 3.66
CA SER A 39 -3.82 0.54 2.45
C SER A 39 -2.52 0.91 1.76
N LEU A 40 -1.74 -0.10 1.41
CA LEU A 40 -0.41 0.04 0.84
C LEU A 40 -0.42 -0.57 -0.55
N VAL A 41 0.17 0.13 -1.51
CA VAL A 41 0.46 -0.40 -2.85
C VAL A 41 1.92 -0.83 -2.85
N VAL A 42 2.16 -2.10 -3.16
CA VAL A 42 3.49 -2.69 -3.27
C VAL A 42 3.84 -2.81 -4.75
N GLY A 43 4.97 -2.24 -5.15
CA GLY A 43 5.57 -2.42 -6.46
C GLY A 43 6.88 -3.20 -6.37
N ALA A 44 7.56 -3.35 -7.52
CA ALA A 44 8.77 -4.16 -7.63
C ALA A 44 9.92 -3.74 -6.68
N GLY A 45 9.95 -2.47 -6.27
CA GLY A 45 10.98 -1.90 -5.38
C GLY A 45 10.56 -1.69 -3.93
N GLY A 46 9.34 -2.09 -3.53
CA GLY A 46 8.81 -1.87 -2.19
C GLY A 46 7.46 -1.12 -2.18
N ILE A 47 7.17 -0.42 -1.09
CA ILE A 47 5.91 0.32 -0.93
C ILE A 47 5.99 1.61 -1.76
N VAL A 48 5.10 1.75 -2.74
CA VAL A 48 5.09 2.89 -3.68
C VAL A 48 4.00 3.92 -3.36
N GLN A 49 2.95 3.51 -2.66
CA GLN A 49 1.87 4.39 -2.26
C GLN A 49 1.24 3.90 -0.95
N ALA A 50 0.81 4.84 -0.12
CA ALA A 50 0.02 4.59 1.07
C ALA A 50 -1.23 5.46 1.08
N ARG A 51 -2.37 4.86 1.46
CA ARG A 51 -3.62 5.56 1.69
C ARG A 51 -4.09 5.29 3.11
N LEU A 52 -4.25 6.36 3.87
CA LEU A 52 -4.73 6.34 5.23
C LEU A 52 -6.17 6.87 5.26
N ALA A 53 -7.08 6.10 5.86
CA ALA A 53 -8.47 6.49 6.08
C ALA A 53 -8.82 6.46 7.57
N GLU A 54 -9.48 7.50 8.07
CA GLU A 54 -10.00 7.60 9.43
C GLU A 54 -11.21 8.55 9.45
N GLY A 55 -12.35 8.12 10.03
CA GLY A 55 -13.52 8.99 10.23
C GLY A 55 -14.04 9.67 8.96
N GLY A 56 -14.09 8.94 7.83
CA GLY A 56 -14.55 9.46 6.53
C GLY A 56 -13.55 10.36 5.81
N ARG A 57 -12.39 10.66 6.40
CA ARG A 57 -11.30 11.39 5.75
C ARG A 57 -10.27 10.40 5.19
N SER A 58 -9.71 10.72 4.02
CA SER A 58 -8.67 9.93 3.38
C SER A 58 -7.49 10.81 3.00
N LEU A 59 -6.27 10.33 3.24
CA LEU A 59 -5.01 10.94 2.82
C LEU A 59 -4.25 9.91 1.99
N ALA A 60 -3.74 10.31 0.84
CA ALA A 60 -2.93 9.46 -0.04
C ALA A 60 -1.56 10.10 -0.24
N THR A 61 -0.51 9.28 -0.22
CA THR A 61 0.85 9.75 -0.48
C THR A 61 1.10 9.96 -1.96
N GLY A 62 1.88 10.97 -2.33
CA GLY A 62 2.35 11.19 -3.71
C GLY A 62 1.33 11.81 -4.67
N ASP A 63 0.11 12.09 -4.21
CA ASP A 63 -0.98 12.63 -5.05
C ASP A 63 -1.06 14.17 -4.95
N GLY A 64 -0.26 14.89 -5.75
CA GLY A 64 -0.37 16.35 -5.92
C GLY A 64 0.57 17.20 -5.05
N ALA A 65 0.55 18.52 -5.26
CA ALA A 65 1.39 19.46 -4.53
C ALA A 65 0.99 19.53 -3.05
N GLY A 66 1.95 19.34 -2.14
CA GLY A 66 1.72 19.31 -0.69
C GLY A 66 1.09 18.00 -0.18
N ALA A 67 1.02 16.95 -1.00
CA ALA A 67 0.56 15.65 -0.57
C ALA A 67 1.55 15.02 0.44
N PRO A 68 1.05 14.24 1.41
CA PRO A 68 1.91 13.44 2.28
C PRO A 68 2.90 12.58 1.49
N MET A 69 4.04 12.26 2.11
CA MET A 69 5.07 11.46 1.47
C MET A 69 5.50 10.28 2.34
N ILE A 70 5.87 9.17 1.69
CA ILE A 70 6.54 8.06 2.36
C ILE A 70 7.98 8.48 2.59
N ALA A 71 8.36 8.71 3.84
CA ALA A 71 9.74 9.05 4.19
C ALA A 71 10.62 7.81 4.27
N GLN A 72 10.10 6.74 4.87
CA GLN A 72 10.79 5.46 4.99
C GLN A 72 9.79 4.31 4.90
N SER A 73 10.21 3.22 4.25
CA SER A 73 9.43 1.99 4.15
C SER A 73 10.35 0.78 4.27
N TRP A 74 9.86 -0.25 4.94
CA TRP A 74 10.51 -1.56 4.99
C TRP A 74 9.45 -2.64 4.85
N LEU A 75 9.65 -3.56 3.91
CA LEU A 75 8.77 -4.70 3.69
C LEU A 75 9.65 -5.91 3.40
N ASP A 76 9.64 -6.86 4.33
CA ASP A 76 10.27 -8.17 4.16
C ASP A 76 9.37 -9.26 4.77
N ARG A 77 9.86 -10.50 4.83
CA ARG A 77 9.08 -11.64 5.35
C ARG A 77 8.70 -11.51 6.83
N ASP A 78 9.47 -10.75 7.60
CA ASP A 78 9.40 -10.66 9.06
C ASP A 78 8.79 -9.35 9.55
N GLN A 79 8.87 -8.28 8.75
CA GLN A 79 8.53 -6.93 9.16
C GLN A 79 7.87 -6.12 8.05
N LEU A 80 6.89 -5.32 8.47
CA LEU A 80 6.28 -4.28 7.65
C LEU A 80 6.30 -2.98 8.45
N LYS A 81 7.05 -2.00 7.96
CA LYS A 81 7.24 -0.69 8.58
C LYS A 81 7.07 0.42 7.57
N LEU A 82 6.51 1.54 8.02
CA LEU A 82 6.25 2.70 7.18
C LEU A 82 6.21 3.97 8.02
N ASP A 83 6.93 5.00 7.58
CA ASP A 83 6.80 6.36 8.10
C ASP A 83 6.25 7.28 7.01
N ILE A 84 5.20 8.01 7.34
CA ILE A 84 4.57 9.01 6.48
C ILE A 84 4.74 10.39 7.10
N LEU A 85 5.26 11.33 6.33
CA LEU A 85 5.34 12.75 6.69
C LEU A 85 4.25 13.54 5.96
N ASP A 86 3.96 14.74 6.45
CA ASP A 86 3.21 15.73 5.68
C ASP A 86 3.94 16.13 4.36
N GLY A 87 3.30 16.95 3.55
CA GLY A 87 3.87 17.38 2.27
C GLY A 87 5.07 18.34 2.38
N ASN A 88 5.32 18.91 3.56
CA ASN A 88 6.45 19.81 3.80
C ASN A 88 7.65 19.09 4.46
N ALA A 89 7.48 17.81 4.80
CA ALA A 89 8.43 17.01 5.58
C ALA A 89 8.69 17.52 7.01
N ASP A 90 7.76 18.29 7.57
CA ASP A 90 7.91 18.90 8.90
C ASP A 90 7.39 17.98 10.01
N GLU A 91 6.22 17.38 9.78
CA GLU A 91 5.55 16.54 10.77
C GLU A 91 5.38 15.09 10.30
N ARG A 92 5.62 14.14 11.20
CA ARG A 92 5.24 12.73 10.99
C ARG A 92 3.77 12.52 11.29
N ILE A 93 2.99 12.31 10.23
CA ILE A 93 1.55 12.06 10.35
C ILE A 93 1.22 10.63 10.75
N ALA A 94 2.01 9.63 10.29
CA ALA A 94 1.78 8.24 10.61
C ALA A 94 3.06 7.41 10.71
N ARG A 95 3.06 6.41 11.60
CA ARG A 95 4.09 5.37 11.71
C ARG A 95 3.45 4.01 11.86
N LEU A 96 3.80 3.08 10.98
CA LEU A 96 3.47 1.67 11.08
C LEU A 96 4.71 0.90 11.56
N ASP A 97 4.56 0.12 12.62
CA ASP A 97 5.57 -0.81 13.11
C ASP A 97 4.93 -2.16 13.38
N THR A 98 5.17 -3.12 12.48
CA THR A 98 4.56 -4.46 12.55
C THR A 98 5.58 -5.55 12.33
N ARG A 99 5.26 -6.73 12.85
CA ARG A 99 6.03 -7.97 12.67
C ARG A 99 5.13 -9.08 12.15
N ARG A 100 5.75 -10.10 11.56
CA ARG A 100 5.07 -11.29 11.09
C ARG A 100 4.25 -11.94 12.20
N ALA A 101 2.99 -12.22 11.91
CA ALA A 101 2.04 -12.87 12.79
C ALA A 101 1.07 -13.75 11.97
N GLY A 102 1.31 -15.06 11.97
CA GLY A 102 0.57 -16.00 11.13
C GLY A 102 0.79 -15.73 9.63
N THR A 103 -0.31 -15.57 8.89
CA THR A 103 -0.30 -15.33 7.43
C THR A 103 -0.06 -13.88 7.05
N GLY A 104 -0.02 -12.94 8.00
CA GLY A 104 0.23 -11.52 7.71
C GLY A 104 1.05 -10.85 8.80
N TYR A 105 0.80 -9.57 9.07
CA TYR A 105 1.54 -8.80 10.07
C TYR A 105 0.62 -8.28 11.16
N ALA A 106 1.16 -8.09 12.36
CA ALA A 106 0.47 -7.45 13.46
C ALA A 106 1.41 -6.49 14.19
N GLY A 107 0.86 -5.39 14.72
CA GLY A 107 1.64 -4.41 15.44
C GLY A 107 0.88 -3.13 15.71
N ILE A 108 1.59 -2.01 15.63
CA ILE A 108 1.08 -0.70 16.02
C ILE A 108 1.10 0.24 14.81
N LEU A 109 -0.02 0.92 14.61
CA LEU A 109 -0.11 2.13 13.79
C LEU A 109 -0.24 3.33 14.73
N ILE A 110 0.72 4.24 14.68
CA ILE A 110 0.63 5.54 15.31
C ILE A 110 0.10 6.51 14.27
N LEU A 111 -1.03 7.15 14.55
CA LEU A 111 -1.64 8.14 13.68
C LEU A 111 -1.88 9.43 14.48
N ARG A 112 -1.23 10.53 14.08
CA ARG A 112 -1.32 11.85 14.76
C ARG A 112 -1.11 11.73 16.28
N GLY A 113 -0.09 10.97 16.67
CA GLY A 113 0.25 10.69 18.07
C GLY A 113 -0.60 9.62 18.77
N ARG A 114 -1.71 9.17 18.20
CA ARG A 114 -2.56 8.12 18.79
C ARG A 114 -2.16 6.73 18.30
N GLN A 115 -2.01 5.78 19.23
CA GLN A 115 -1.64 4.41 18.92
C GLN A 115 -2.85 3.51 18.68
N TRP A 116 -2.74 2.65 17.68
CA TRP A 116 -3.76 1.69 17.27
C TRP A 116 -3.13 0.32 17.07
N ARG A 117 -3.71 -0.72 17.69
CA ARG A 117 -3.33 -2.10 17.33
C ARG A 117 -3.91 -2.42 15.97
N VAL A 118 -3.08 -2.91 15.07
CA VAL A 118 -3.48 -3.22 13.69
C VAL A 118 -3.08 -4.63 13.30
N ARG A 119 -3.86 -5.21 12.39
CA ARG A 119 -3.47 -6.39 11.60
C ARG A 119 -3.43 -6.03 10.13
N CYS A 120 -2.37 -6.46 9.47
CA CYS A 120 -2.13 -6.25 8.06
C CYS A 120 -2.19 -7.58 7.32
N GLN A 121 -2.85 -7.61 6.18
CA GLN A 121 -2.93 -8.77 5.28
C GLN A 121 -2.65 -8.33 3.86
N GLU A 122 -1.92 -9.17 3.11
CA GLU A 122 -1.83 -9.03 1.66
C GLU A 122 -3.22 -9.27 1.05
N SER A 123 -3.56 -8.44 0.08
CA SER A 123 -4.78 -8.52 -0.71
C SER A 123 -4.33 -8.50 -2.18
N GLY A 124 -4.39 -9.68 -2.80
CA GLY A 124 -3.96 -9.95 -4.16
C GLY A 124 -4.69 -11.18 -4.68
#